data_AF-A0A200R5E8-F1
#
_entry.id   AF-A0A200R5E8-F1
#
_cell.length_a   1.000
_cell.length_b   1.000
_cell.length_c   1.000
_cell.angle_alpha   90.00
_cell.angle_beta   90.00
_cell.angle_gamma   90.00
#
_symmetry.space_group_name_H-M   'P 1'
#
loop_
_entity.id
_entity.type
_entity.pdbx_description
1 polymer ?
#
loop_
_entity_poly.entity_id
_entity_poly.type
_entity_poly.pdbx_seq_one_letter_code
_entity_poly.pdbx_strand_id
1 'polypeptide(L)'
;MAQFWYNFASFIRVAISMPRLRNAVLATGLVAFAAAGLAFPFYMATSRAKPVIDSSKPLPPQATFRGPYINTGSRDIGPDSRTYPKM
;
A
#
# COMPACT_ATOMS: atom_id res chain seq x y z
N MET A 1 11.21 -36.48 -21.94
CA MET A 1 10.87 -35.15 -21.39
C MET A 1 9.43 -35.07 -20.91
N ALA A 2 8.42 -35.49 -21.70
CA ALA A 2 7.02 -35.51 -21.26
C ALA A 2 6.74 -36.39 -20.02
N GLN A 3 7.33 -37.59 -19.96
CA GLN A 3 7.15 -38.52 -18.81
C GLN A 3 7.53 -37.90 -17.46
N PHE A 4 8.57 -37.07 -17.44
CA PHE A 4 9.00 -36.36 -16.23
C PHE A 4 7.89 -35.43 -15.72
N TRP A 5 7.30 -34.64 -16.62
CA TRP A 5 6.21 -33.73 -16.28
C TRP A 5 4.94 -34.48 -15.82
N TYR A 6 4.62 -35.62 -16.45
CA TYR A 6 3.50 -36.46 -16.00
C TYR A 6 3.73 -37.04 -14.59
N ASN A 7 4.92 -37.57 -14.34
CA ASN A 7 5.28 -38.12 -13.02
C ASN A 7 5.28 -37.03 -11.94
N PHE A 8 5.80 -35.84 -12.27
CA PHE A 8 5.81 -34.70 -11.38
C PHE A 8 4.39 -34.20 -11.07
N ALA A 9 3.55 -34.02 -12.09
CA ALA A 9 2.16 -33.59 -11.90
C ALA A 9 1.35 -34.62 -11.10
N SER A 10 1.57 -35.92 -11.33
CA SER A 10 0.93 -37.00 -10.58
C SER A 10 1.33 -36.97 -9.10
N PHE A 11 2.64 -36.81 -8.82
CA PHE A 11 3.14 -36.66 -7.46
C PHE A 11 2.51 -35.47 -6.75
N ILE A 12 2.47 -34.29 -7.38
CA ILE A 12 1.82 -33.10 -6.80
C ILE A 12 0.33 -33.37 -6.53
N ARG A 13 -0.39 -34.02 -7.44
CA ARG A 13 -1.81 -34.36 -7.26
C ARG A 13 -2.05 -35.30 -6.07
N VAL A 14 -1.19 -36.29 -5.87
CA VAL A 14 -1.26 -37.20 -4.72
C VAL A 14 -0.84 -36.49 -3.43
N ALA A 15 0.15 -35.61 -3.51
CA ALA A 15 0.61 -34.83 -2.36
C ALA A 15 -0.50 -33.87 -1.87
N ILE A 16 -1.18 -33.15 -2.76
CA ILE A 16 -2.28 -32.22 -2.39
C ILE A 16 -3.59 -32.93 -2.01
N SER A 17 -3.75 -34.23 -2.34
CA SER A 17 -4.90 -35.00 -1.89
C SER A 17 -4.82 -35.34 -0.39
N MET A 18 -3.61 -35.36 0.18
CA MET A 18 -3.39 -35.53 1.62
C MET A 18 -3.80 -34.26 2.39
N PRO A 19 -4.82 -34.31 3.27
CA PRO A 19 -5.36 -33.11 3.92
C PRO A 19 -4.34 -32.33 4.74
N ARG A 20 -3.42 -33.02 5.44
CA ARG A 20 -2.38 -32.38 6.26
C ARG A 20 -1.39 -31.59 5.41
N LEU A 21 -0.92 -32.16 4.30
CA LEU A 21 0.05 -31.48 3.43
C LEU A 21 -0.60 -30.28 2.73
N ARG A 22 -1.82 -30.45 2.22
CA ARG A 22 -2.60 -29.35 1.63
C ARG A 22 -2.76 -28.18 2.62
N ASN A 23 -3.16 -28.48 3.85
CA ASN A 23 -3.34 -27.45 4.88
C ASN A 23 -2.01 -26.77 5.25
N ALA A 24 -0.91 -27.52 5.30
CA ALA A 24 0.41 -26.95 5.55
C ALA A 24 0.86 -26.00 4.41
N VAL A 25 0.65 -26.39 3.15
CA VAL A 25 0.94 -25.54 1.98
C VAL A 25 0.09 -24.26 2.02
N LEU A 26 -1.21 -24.39 2.26
CA LEU A 26 -2.12 -23.24 2.35
C LEU A 26 -1.76 -22.32 3.52
N ALA A 27 -1.50 -22.87 4.71
CA ALA A 27 -1.12 -22.09 5.87
C ALA A 27 0.20 -21.34 5.63
N THR A 28 1.19 -22.01 5.05
CA THR A 28 2.48 -21.40 4.71
C THR A 28 2.30 -20.27 3.68
N GLY A 29 1.51 -20.51 2.64
CA GLY A 29 1.20 -19.50 1.62
C GLY A 29 0.47 -18.29 2.21
N LEU A 30 -0.51 -18.52 3.10
CA LEU A 30 -1.26 -17.45 3.76
C LEU A 30 -0.37 -16.61 4.69
N VAL A 31 0.49 -17.27 5.47
CA VAL A 31 1.45 -16.60 6.35
C VAL A 31 2.44 -15.77 5.54
N ALA A 32 3.01 -16.34 4.46
CA ALA A 32 3.94 -15.63 3.59
C ALA A 32 3.28 -14.41 2.93
N PHE A 33 2.05 -14.56 2.42
CA PHE A 33 1.29 -13.47 1.81
C PHE A 33 0.99 -12.35 2.81
N ALA A 34 0.47 -12.69 3.99
CA ALA A 34 0.19 -11.73 5.04
C ALA A 34 1.45 -11.01 5.52
N ALA A 35 2.55 -11.74 5.73
CA ALA A 35 3.84 -11.17 6.12
C ALA A 35 4.37 -10.18 5.07
N ALA A 36 4.28 -10.53 3.78
CA ALA A 36 4.68 -9.64 2.69
C ALA A 36 3.83 -8.35 2.66
N GLY A 37 2.50 -8.47 2.78
CA GLY A 37 1.59 -7.33 2.80
C GLY A 37 1.83 -6.40 4.00
N LEU A 38 2.07 -6.97 5.18
CA LEU A 38 2.39 -6.19 6.39
C LEU A 38 3.78 -5.57 6.35
N ALA A 39 4.77 -6.25 5.74
CA ALA A 39 6.13 -5.73 5.59
C ALA A 39 6.26 -4.64 4.51
N PHE A 40 5.35 -4.63 3.52
CA PHE A 40 5.37 -3.70 2.39
C PHE A 40 5.51 -2.22 2.77
N PRO A 41 4.69 -1.63 3.68
CA PRO A 41 4.84 -0.23 4.06
C PRO A 41 6.20 0.07 4.71
N PHE A 42 6.76 -0.86 5.48
CA PHE A 42 8.08 -0.68 6.10
C PHE A 42 9.21 -0.74 5.06
N TYR A 43 9.12 -1.65 4.09
CA TYR A 43 10.04 -1.71 2.96
C TYR A 43 10.00 -0.41 2.14
N MET A 44 8.80 0.10 1.83
CA MET A 44 8.62 1.38 1.13
C MET A 44 9.19 2.56 1.92
N ALA A 45 8.96 2.63 3.23
CA ALA A 45 9.49 3.71 4.08
C ALA A 45 11.01 3.66 4.25
N THR A 46 11.60 2.45 4.27
CA THR A 46 13.06 2.26 4.44
C THR A 46 13.83 2.35 3.13
N SER A 47 13.18 2.16 1.98
CA SER A 47 13.78 2.36 0.65
C SER A 47 14.00 3.85 0.34
N ARG A 48 14.97 4.46 1.04
CA ARG A 48 15.40 5.87 0.92
C ARG A 48 16.08 6.22 -0.42
N ALA A 49 16.10 5.31 -1.39
CA ALA A 49 16.93 5.45 -2.59
C ALA A 49 16.46 6.57 -3.54
N LYS A 50 15.17 6.95 -3.50
CA LYS A 50 14.63 8.11 -4.24
C LYS A 50 13.47 8.72 -3.45
N PRO A 51 13.69 9.79 -2.66
CA PRO A 51 12.58 10.50 -2.05
C PRO A 51 11.64 10.99 -3.17
N VAL A 52 10.36 10.59 -3.12
CA VAL A 52 9.33 11.04 -4.07
C VAL A 52 9.18 12.57 -4.05
N ILE A 53 9.50 13.18 -2.91
CA ILE A 53 9.55 14.62 -2.70
C ILE A 53 11.00 15.03 -2.49
N ASP A 54 11.53 15.74 -3.47
CA ASP A 54 12.84 16.39 -3.37
C ASP A 54 12.72 17.61 -2.43
N SER A 55 13.32 17.54 -1.24
CA SER A 55 13.27 18.62 -0.26
C SER A 55 14.05 19.87 -0.69
N SER A 56 14.87 19.77 -1.73
CA SER A 56 15.55 20.93 -2.33
C SER A 56 14.66 21.69 -3.31
N LYS A 57 13.51 21.11 -3.70
CA LYS A 57 12.55 21.73 -4.61
C LYS A 57 11.32 22.24 -3.86
N PRO A 58 10.75 23.38 -4.28
CA PRO A 58 9.48 23.83 -3.75
C PRO A 58 8.41 22.76 -3.98
N LEU A 59 7.57 22.55 -2.96
CA LEU A 59 6.45 21.63 -3.04
C LEU A 59 5.55 22.01 -4.22
N PRO A 60 4.99 21.02 -4.95
CA PRO A 60 4.14 21.29 -6.10
C PRO A 60 2.97 22.20 -5.69
N PRO A 61 2.45 23.05 -6.59
CA PRO A 61 1.38 23.98 -6.24
C PRO A 61 0.16 23.27 -5.64
N GLN A 62 -0.14 22.02 -6.01
CA GLN A 62 -1.23 21.23 -5.42
C GLN A 62 -1.00 20.85 -3.95
N ALA A 63 0.26 20.81 -3.49
CA ALA A 63 0.65 20.60 -2.09
C ALA A 63 0.84 21.93 -1.33
N THR A 64 1.10 23.03 -2.03
CA THR A 64 1.41 24.35 -1.46
C THR A 64 0.23 25.32 -1.50
N PHE A 65 -0.66 25.24 -2.50
CA PHE A 65 -1.91 26.00 -2.59
C PHE A 65 -2.88 25.48 -1.53
N ARG A 66 -2.59 25.88 -0.31
CA ARG A 66 -3.60 26.03 0.71
C ARG A 66 -4.38 27.25 0.27
N GLY A 67 -5.58 27.05 -0.29
CA GLY A 67 -6.56 28.13 -0.36
C GLY A 67 -6.66 28.80 1.01
N PRO A 68 -7.15 30.05 1.12
CA PRO A 68 -7.08 30.85 2.36
C PRO A 68 -7.56 30.13 3.64
N TYR A 69 -8.34 29.06 3.49
CA TYR A 69 -8.94 28.28 4.57
C TYR A 69 -8.68 26.75 4.51
N ILE A 70 -7.83 26.26 3.62
CA ILE A 70 -7.77 24.83 3.27
C ILE A 70 -7.11 23.89 4.32
N ASN A 71 -6.72 24.38 5.50
CA ASN A 71 -6.23 23.52 6.60
C ASN A 71 -6.68 23.95 8.00
N THR A 72 -7.68 24.82 8.10
CA THR A 72 -8.33 25.14 9.38
C THR A 72 -9.68 24.45 9.33
N GLY A 73 -9.84 23.35 10.07
CA GLY A 73 -11.16 22.73 10.26
C GLY A 73 -12.16 23.65 10.99
N SER A 74 -11.77 24.89 11.31
CA SER A 74 -12.67 25.89 11.88
C SER A 74 -13.45 26.60 10.77
N ARG A 75 -14.75 26.76 11.01
CA ARG A 75 -15.66 27.62 10.25
C ARG A 75 -15.45 29.11 10.56
N ASP A 76 -14.58 29.41 11.52
CA ASP A 76 -14.42 30.72 12.16
C ASP A 76 -13.30 31.54 11.51
N ILE A 77 -12.42 30.89 10.75
CA ILE A 77 -11.41 31.56 9.93
C ILE A 77 -11.99 31.62 8.52
N GLY A 78 -12.66 32.74 8.24
CA GLY A 78 -13.25 33.17 6.97
C GLY A 78 -13.14 34.70 6.92
N PRO A 79 -13.42 35.37 5.78
CA PRO A 79 -13.41 36.83 5.75
C PRO A 79 -14.42 37.36 6.77
N ASP A 80 -13.98 38.20 7.70
CA ASP A 80 -14.85 38.77 8.73
C ASP A 80 -16.03 39.48 8.04
N SER A 81 -17.25 39.19 8.48
CA SER A 81 -18.47 39.78 7.96
C SER A 81 -18.52 41.30 8.13
N ARG A 82 -17.68 41.86 9.00
CA ARG A 82 -17.50 43.32 9.13
C ARG A 82 -16.65 43.94 8.02
N THR A 83 -15.72 43.19 7.44
CA THR A 83 -14.81 43.68 6.39
C THR A 83 -15.26 43.29 4.97
N TYR A 84 -16.04 42.22 4.84
CA TYR A 84 -16.55 41.74 3.55
C TYR A 84 -18.08 41.56 3.61
N PRO A 85 -18.86 42.59 3.27
CA PRO A 85 -20.31 42.43 3.13
C PRO A 85 -20.59 41.46 1.99
N LYS A 86 -21.39 40.43 2.25
CA LYS A 86 -21.97 39.60 1.19
C LYS A 86 -22.93 40.48 0.40
N MET A 87 -22.60 40.74 -0.86
CA MET A 87 -23.53 41.29 -1.83
C MET A 87 -24.65 40.29 -2.12
#